data_AF-A0A948Q9Y3-F1
#
_entry.id   AF-A0A948Q9Y3-F1
#
_cell.length_a   1.000
_cell.length_b   1.000
_cell.length_c   1.000
_cell.angle_alpha   90.00
_cell.angle_beta   90.00
_cell.angle_gamma   90.00
#
_symmetry.space_group_name_H-M   'P 1'
#
loop_
_entity.id
_entity.type
_entity.pdbx_description
1 polymer ?
#
loop_
_entity_poly.entity_id
_entity_poly.type
_entity_poly.pdbx_seq_one_letter_code
_entity_poly.pdbx_strand_id
1 'polypeptide(L)'
;MAISVTVKYTLKGDRGHITLVIQKADNGYIGTIMEPIKKGSNKIALKKSITIPETMAISVFISLAVQGETKTTVVDSRTFTVNK
;
A
#
# COMPACT_ATOMS: atom_id res chain seq x y z
N MET A 1 5.58 -3.33 -15.10
CA MET A 1 4.13 -3.09 -14.85
C MET A 1 3.99 -1.87 -13.95
N ALA A 2 2.94 -1.06 -14.10
CA ALA A 2 2.64 0.03 -13.18
C ALA A 2 1.46 -0.35 -12.30
N ILE A 3 1.62 -0.24 -10.98
CA ILE A 3 0.55 -0.40 -10.01
C ILE A 3 0.11 1.01 -9.60
N SER A 4 -1.18 1.28 -9.72
CA SER A 4 -1.80 2.53 -9.28
C SER A 4 -3.00 2.21 -8.41
N VAL A 5 -3.00 2.70 -7.17
CA VAL A 5 -4.08 2.44 -6.21
C VAL A 5 -4.57 3.76 -5.64
N THR A 6 -5.89 3.96 -5.66
CA THR A 6 -6.52 5.10 -5.01
C THR A 6 -7.09 4.65 -3.67
N VAL A 7 -6.53 5.20 -2.59
CA VAL A 7 -6.92 4.87 -1.22
C VAL A 7 -7.80 5.99 -0.69
N LYS A 8 -9.03 5.67 -0.29
CA LYS A 8 -9.85 6.55 0.53
C LYS A 8 -9.49 6.27 1.98
N TYR A 9 -9.19 7.31 2.76
CA TYR A 9 -8.80 7.14 4.16
C TYR A 9 -9.51 8.17 5.04
N THR A 10 -9.66 7.82 6.32
CA THR A 10 -10.08 8.72 7.38
C THR A 10 -9.06 8.64 8.50
N LEU A 11 -8.33 9.73 8.74
CA LEU A 11 -7.33 9.81 9.80
C LEU A 11 -7.88 10.67 10.95
N LYS A 12 -7.94 10.08 12.15
CA LYS A 12 -8.38 10.79 13.37
C LYS A 12 -7.26 11.58 14.03
N GLY A 13 -6.02 11.06 14.03
CA GLY A 13 -4.84 11.76 14.53
C GLY A 13 -4.35 12.87 13.59
N ASP A 14 -3.49 13.75 14.09
CA ASP A 14 -3.07 14.95 13.36
C ASP A 14 -2.25 14.63 12.10
N ARG A 15 -1.42 13.59 12.19
CA ARG A 15 -0.53 13.12 11.11
C ARG A 15 -0.45 11.61 11.09
N GLY A 16 -0.13 11.07 9.94
CA GLY A 16 0.06 9.63 9.74
C GLY A 16 0.76 9.38 8.42
N HIS A 17 0.79 8.11 8.02
CA HIS A 17 1.21 7.72 6.70
C HIS A 17 0.39 6.55 6.19
N ILE A 18 0.22 6.50 4.87
CA ILE A 18 -0.29 5.33 4.18
C ILE A 18 0.88 4.68 3.47
N THR A 19 1.01 3.38 3.69
CA THR A 19 2.03 2.57 3.04
C THR A 19 1.36 1.57 2.10
N LEU A 20 1.78 1.60 0.84
CA LEU A 20 1.56 0.54 -0.12
C LEU A 20 2.75 -0.41 -0.07
N VAL A 21 2.52 -1.66 0.27
CA VAL A 21 3.55 -2.72 0.27
C VAL A 21 3.21 -3.67 -0.87
N ILE A 22 4.20 -3.96 -1.71
CA ILE A 22 4.07 -4.88 -2.83
C ILE A 22 5.03 -6.03 -2.58
N GLN A 23 4.49 -7.24 -2.54
CA GLN A 23 5.21 -8.48 -2.25
C GLN A 23 4.83 -9.54 -3.28
N LYS A 24 5.67 -10.55 -3.41
CA LYS A 24 5.37 -11.80 -4.09
C LYS A 24 4.44 -12.66 -3.23
N ALA A 25 3.80 -13.66 -3.83
CA ALA A 25 2.95 -14.61 -3.11
C ALA A 25 3.68 -15.43 -2.04
N ASP A 26 5.00 -15.59 -2.14
CA ASP A 26 5.87 -16.22 -1.14
C ASP A 26 6.34 -15.25 -0.04
N ASN A 27 5.70 -14.07 0.06
CA ASN A 27 6.08 -12.95 0.92
C ASN A 27 7.42 -12.28 0.57
N GLY A 28 8.03 -12.59 -0.57
CA GLY A 28 9.22 -11.89 -1.05
C GLY A 28 8.94 -10.42 -1.34
N TYR A 29 9.78 -9.51 -0.82
CA TYR A 29 9.61 -8.07 -1.05
C TYR A 29 9.83 -7.68 -2.51
N ILE A 30 8.93 -6.86 -3.07
CA ILE A 30 9.08 -6.26 -4.41
C ILE A 30 9.30 -4.74 -4.29
N GLY A 31 8.53 -4.06 -3.44
CA GLY A 31 8.62 -2.62 -3.30
C GLY A 31 7.66 -2.04 -2.28
N THR A 32 7.89 -0.79 -1.90
CA THR A 32 6.95 -0.02 -1.08
C THR A 32 6.86 1.43 -1.53
N ILE A 33 5.72 2.05 -1.27
CA ILE A 33 5.50 3.50 -1.28
C ILE A 33 4.94 3.88 0.08
N MET A 34 5.47 4.93 0.67
CA MET A 34 4.93 5.51 1.88
C MET A 34 4.66 6.99 1.62
N GLU A 35 3.44 7.42 1.87
CA GLU A 35 3.03 8.81 1.71
C GLU A 35 2.53 9.38 3.04
N PRO A 36 3.04 10.54 3.48
CA PRO A 36 2.53 11.21 4.66
C PRO A 36 1.13 11.74 4.40
N ILE A 37 0.27 11.60 5.39
CA ILE A 37 -1.11 12.10 5.36
C ILE A 37 -1.41 12.96 6.58
N LYS A 38 -2.37 13.87 6.41
CA LYS A 38 -2.89 14.72 7.48
C LYS A 38 -4.28 14.25 7.92
N LYS A 39 -4.69 14.71 9.10
CA LYS A 39 -6.02 14.51 9.68
C LYS A 39 -7.14 14.77 8.67
N GLY A 40 -8.23 14.01 8.81
CA GLY A 40 -9.45 14.15 8.03
C GLY A 40 -9.68 12.99 7.07
N SER A 41 -10.77 13.12 6.30
CA SER A 41 -11.21 12.10 5.34
C SER A 41 -10.87 12.55 3.92
N ASN A 42 -9.88 11.90 3.31
CA ASN A 42 -9.34 12.30 2.00
C ASN A 42 -9.10 11.07 1.11
N LYS A 43 -8.66 11.34 -0.12
CA LYS A 43 -8.19 10.31 -1.06
C LYS A 43 -6.74 10.58 -1.43
N ILE A 44 -5.96 9.53 -1.55
CA ILE A 44 -4.59 9.60 -2.06
C ILE A 44 -4.38 8.55 -3.16
N ALA A 45 -3.67 8.92 -4.21
CA ALA A 45 -3.27 8.00 -5.26
C ALA A 45 -1.81 7.59 -5.05
N LEU A 46 -1.56 6.29 -4.90
CA LEU A 46 -0.24 5.70 -4.74
C LEU A 46 0.11 4.98 -6.05
N LYS A 47 1.21 5.38 -6.69
CA LYS A 47 1.63 4.83 -7.98
C LYS A 47 3.08 4.38 -7.96
N LYS A 48 3.33 3.08 -8.17
CA LYS A 48 4.68 2.50 -8.30
C LYS A 48 4.83 1.77 -9.63
N SER A 49 5.92 2.03 -10.33
CA SER A 49 6.39 1.13 -11.39
C SER A 49 7.24 0.04 -10.76
N ILE A 50 6.91 -1.22 -11.05
CA ILE A 50 7.66 -2.39 -10.59
C ILE A 50 8.05 -3.30 -11.76
N THR A 51 9.19 -3.95 -11.59
CA THR A 51 9.63 -5.06 -12.43
C THR A 51 9.19 -6.35 -11.76
N ILE A 52 8.29 -7.09 -12.39
CA ILE A 52 7.80 -8.37 -11.85
C ILE A 52 8.78 -9.45 -12.32
N PRO A 53 9.48 -10.14 -11.39
CA PRO A 53 10.29 -11.30 -11.75
C PRO A 53 9.39 -12.41 -12.31
N GLU A 54 9.92 -13.23 -13.22
CA GLU A 54 9.13 -14.12 -14.08
C GLU A 54 8.01 -14.85 -13.34
N THR A 55 6.78 -14.48 -13.71
CA THR A 55 5.50 -15.12 -13.34
C THR A 55 5.37 -15.53 -11.89
N MET A 56 5.07 -14.57 -11.02
CA MET A 56 4.59 -14.86 -9.68
C MET A 56 3.44 -13.92 -9.33
N ALA A 57 2.40 -14.48 -8.71
CA ALA A 57 1.32 -13.69 -8.13
C ALA A 57 1.92 -12.65 -7.16
N ILE A 58 1.39 -11.44 -7.21
CA ILE A 58 1.81 -10.34 -6.36
C ILE A 58 0.70 -10.03 -5.35
N SER A 59 1.08 -9.78 -4.11
CA SER A 59 0.20 -9.30 -3.06
C SER A 59 0.50 -7.85 -2.78
N VAL A 60 -0.56 -7.04 -2.71
CA VAL A 60 -0.51 -5.61 -2.47
C VAL A 60 -1.27 -5.34 -1.18
N PHE A 61 -0.57 -4.78 -0.19
CA PHE A 61 -1.11 -4.43 1.10
C PHE A 61 -1.11 -2.92 1.27
N ILE A 62 -2.18 -2.39 1.82
CA ILE A 62 -2.30 -0.97 2.13
C ILE A 62 -2.49 -0.84 3.63
N SER A 63 -1.57 -0.14 4.27
CA SER A 63 -1.59 0.04 5.71
C SER A 63 -1.65 1.51 6.07
N LEU A 64 -2.49 1.86 7.04
CA LEU A 64 -2.64 3.19 7.61
C LEU A 64 -2.04 3.20 9.01
N ALA A 65 -1.08 4.09 9.23
CA ALA A 65 -0.49 4.32 10.55
C ALA A 65 -0.74 5.76 10.99
N VAL A 66 -1.19 5.92 12.23
CA VAL A 66 -1.32 7.23 12.88
C VAL A 66 -0.02 7.52 13.61
N GLN A 67 0.53 8.72 13.47
CA GLN A 67 1.74 9.11 14.19
C GLN A 67 1.48 9.11 15.70
N GLY A 68 2.31 8.40 16.46
CA GLY A 68 2.15 8.25 17.91
C GLY A 68 1.33 7.03 18.33
N GLU A 69 0.70 6.30 17.40
CA GLU A 69 0.11 4.99 17.67
C GLU A 69 1.10 3.87 17.37
N THR A 70 1.10 2.82 18.18
CA THR A 70 1.88 1.58 17.96
C THR A 70 1.18 0.59 17.04
N LYS A 71 -0.05 0.89 16.60
CA LYS A 71 -0.85 0.00 15.75
C LYS A 71 -0.98 0.56 14.34
N THR A 72 -0.69 -0.30 13.38
CA THR A 72 -0.95 -0.05 11.97
C THR A 72 -2.20 -0.84 11.56
N THR A 73 -3.14 -0.19 10.89
CA THR A 73 -4.35 -0.85 10.40
C THR A 73 -4.19 -1.18 8.92
N VAL A 74 -4.36 -2.44 8.54
CA VAL A 74 -4.48 -2.80 7.12
C VAL A 74 -5.85 -2.34 6.62
N VAL A 75 -5.85 -1.43 5.65
CA VAL A 75 -7.08 -0.80 5.13
C VAL A 75 -7.57 -1.45 3.83
N ASP A 76 -6.68 -2.10 3.07
CA ASP A 76 -7.04 -2.96 1.94
C ASP A 76 -5.90 -3.96 1.67
N SER A 77 -6.24 -5.11 1.12
CA SER A 77 -5.29 -6.13 0.68
C SER A 77 -5.83 -6.81 -0.58
N ARG A 78 -5.00 -6.87 -1.64
CA ARG A 78 -5.37 -7.49 -2.91
C ARG A 78 -4.22 -8.31 -3.47
N THR A 79 -4.53 -9.52 -3.93
CA THR A 79 -3.59 -10.37 -4.64
C THR A 79 -3.95 -10.37 -6.13
N PHE A 80 -2.94 -10.20 -6.97
CA PHE A 80 -3.07 -10.19 -8.42
C PHE A 80 -2.22 -11.32 -9.00
N THR A 81 -2.85 -12.19 -9.78
CA THR A 81 -2.13 -13.15 -10.62
C THR A 81 -1.74 -12.47 -11.92
N VAL A 82 -0.45 -12.41 -12.21
CA VAL A 82 0.08 -11.78 -13.42
C VAL A 82 0.37 -12.88 -14.43
N ASN A 83 -0.56 -13.04 -15.36
CA ASN A 83 -0.40 -13.94 -16.50
C ASN A 83 0.30 -13.17 -17.63
N LYS A 84 1.36 -13.76 -18.21
CA LYS A 84 2.04 -13.23 -19.40
C LYS A 84 1.16 -13.38 -20.63
#